data_AF-A0A6P0DQJ8-F1
#
_entry.id   AF-A0A6P0DQJ8-F1
#
_cell.length_a   1.000
_cell.length_b   1.000
_cell.length_c   1.000
_cell.angle_alpha   90.00
_cell.angle_beta   90.00
_cell.angle_gamma   90.00
#
_symmetry.space_group_name_H-M   'P 1'
#
loop_
_entity.id
_entity.type
_entity.pdbx_description
1 polymer ?
#
loop_
_entity_poly.entity_id
_entity_poly.type
_entity_poly.pdbx_seq_one_letter_code
_entity_poly.pdbx_strand_id
1 'polypeptide(L)' 'MFVRNLKEVEQTERFVDWGNGTSHRLLTRDDGMGFTVCHTVVRANSEALL' A
#
# COMPACT_ATOMS: atom_id res chain seq x y z
N MET A 1 9.47 15.74 6.27
CA MET A 1 7.99 15.70 6.24
C MET A 1 7.57 14.96 4.98
N PHE A 2 6.73 13.92 5.08
CA PHE A 2 6.27 13.15 3.92
C PHE A 2 4.87 13.62 3.50
N VAL A 3 4.69 13.87 2.21
CA VAL A 3 3.38 14.06 1.56
C VAL A 3 3.39 13.18 0.32
N ARG A 4 2.41 12.29 0.18
CA ARG A 4 2.33 11.32 -0.92
C ARG A 4 0.89 11.23 -1.42
N ASN A 5 0.72 11.15 -2.74
CA ASN A 5 -0.57 10.95 -3.37
C ASN A 5 -0.76 9.46 -3.73
N LEU A 6 -1.96 8.92 -3.53
CA LEU A 6 -2.29 7.55 -3.92
C LEU A 6 -2.05 7.30 -5.42
N LYS A 7 -2.46 8.24 -6.28
CA LYS A 7 -2.29 8.13 -7.75
C LYS A 7 -0.82 8.10 -8.18
N GLU A 8 0.05 8.79 -7.45
CA GLU A 8 1.50 8.76 -7.72
C GLU A 8 2.09 7.43 -7.26
N VAL A 9 1.66 6.94 -6.09
CA VAL A 9 2.09 5.64 -5.54
C VAL A 9 1.69 4.48 -6.47
N GLU A 10 0.52 4.54 -7.10
CA GLU A 10 0.04 3.57 -8.12
C GLU A 10 1.01 3.37 -9.29
N GLN A 11 1.82 4.36 -9.61
CA GLN A 11 2.77 4.32 -10.72
C GLN A 11 4.16 3.81 -10.32
N THR A 12 4.30 3.28 -9.10
CA THR A 12 5.59 2.84 -8.54
C THR A 12 5.51 1.41 -8.01
N GLU A 13 6.66 0.83 -7.67
CA GLU A 13 6.75 -0.49 -7.02
C GLU A 13 6.11 -0.53 -5.62
N ARG A 14 5.72 0.62 -5.06
CA ARG A 14 4.99 0.71 -3.79
C ARG A 14 3.51 0.38 -3.94
N PHE A 15 3.00 0.25 -5.16
CA PHE A 15 1.67 -0.28 -5.43
C PHE A 15 1.71 -1.78 -5.67
N VAL A 16 0.97 -2.52 -4.84
CA VAL A 16 0.90 -3.97 -4.93
C VAL A 16 -0.55 -4.39 -5.13
N ASP A 17 -0.82 -5.10 -6.21
CA ASP A 17 -2.04 -5.84 -6.44
C ASP A 17 -1.73 -7.34 -6.26
N TRP A 18 -2.41 -8.01 -5.32
CA TRP A 18 -2.24 -9.44 -5.05
C TRP A 18 -3.45 -10.28 -5.49
N GLY A 19 -4.27 -9.77 -6.39
CA GLY A 19 -5.45 -10.46 -6.90
C GLY A 19 -6.67 -10.34 -5.98
N ASN A 20 -6.53 -10.49 -4.66
CA ASN A 20 -7.64 -10.30 -3.71
C ASN A 20 -7.84 -8.84 -3.28
N GLY A 21 -6.89 -7.96 -3.57
CA GLY A 21 -6.95 -6.55 -3.20
C GLY A 21 -5.75 -5.75 -3.73
N THR A 22 -5.73 -4.47 -3.39
CA THR A 22 -4.64 -3.54 -3.69
C THR A 22 -4.11 -2.88 -2.43
N SER A 23 -2.82 -2.56 -2.41
CA SER A 23 -2.12 -1.94 -1.28
C SER A 23 -1.14 -0.91 -1.79
N HIS A 24 -1.43 0.34 -1.44
CA HIS A 24 -0.54 1.48 -1.65
C HIS A 24 0.33 1.64 -0.42
N ARG A 25 1.62 1.29 -0.54
CA ARG A 25 2.58 1.32 0.57
C ARG A 25 3.12 2.73 0.77
N LEU A 26 2.39 3.50 1.59
CA LEU A 26 2.66 4.90 1.88
C LEU A 26 3.87 5.12 2.77
N LEU A 27 4.24 4.20 3.65
CA LEU A 27 5.50 4.20 4.38
C LEU A 27 6.06 2.78 4.40
N THR A 28 7.31 2.63 3.98
CA THR A 28 8.07 1.37 3.95
C THR A 28 9.26 1.44 4.90
N ARG A 29 9.99 0.33 5.01
CA ARG A 29 11.25 0.28 5.79
C ARG A 29 12.25 1.34 5.34
N ASP A 30 12.33 1.59 4.04
CA ASP A 30 13.29 2.54 3.45
C ASP A 30 13.02 3.99 3.88
N ASP A 31 11.80 4.29 4.34
CA ASP A 31 11.45 5.61 4.85
C ASP A 31 11.92 5.85 6.30
N GLY A 32 12.45 4.83 6.99
CA GLY A 32 13.18 4.99 8.26
C GLY A 32 12.33 5.39 9.48
N MET A 33 11.01 5.26 9.41
CA MET A 33 10.09 5.76 10.45
C MET A 33 9.90 4.82 11.66
N GLY A 34 10.40 3.59 11.58
CA GLY A 34 10.19 2.56 12.62
C GLY A 34 8.82 1.87 12.58
N PHE A 35 7.94 2.28 11.64
CA PHE A 35 6.67 1.64 11.34
C PHE A 35 6.33 1.79 9.85
N THR A 36 5.32 1.06 9.39
CA THR A 36 4.80 1.14 8.01
C THR A 36 3.37 1.66 8.00
N VAL A 37 2.96 2.22 6.86
CA VAL A 37 1.59 2.68 6.62
C VAL A 37 1.19 2.28 5.22
N CYS A 38 0.02 1.68 5.09
CA CYS A 38 -0.53 1.26 3.81
C CYS A 38 -1.99 1.71 3.71
N HIS A 39 -2.41 2.10 2.51
CA HIS A 39 -3.83 2.14 2.17
C HIS A 39 -4.16 0.83 1.45
N THR A 40 -5.04 0.02 2.02
CA THR A 40 -5.35 -1.32 1.51
C THR A 40 -6.83 -1.46 1.27
N VAL A 41 -7.18 -1.89 0.05
CA VAL A 41 -8.56 -2.18 -0.36
C VAL A 41 -8.66 -3.66 -0.69
N VAL A 42 -9.47 -4.38 0.07
CA VAL A 42 -9.82 -5.78 -0.20
C VAL A 42 -11.03 -5.79 -1.14
N ARG A 43 -10.96 -6.62 -2.19
CA ARG A 43 -12.06 -6.74 -3.16
C ARG A 43 -13.29 -7.36 -2.48
N ALA A 44 -14.47 -6.93 -2.89
CA ALA A 44 -15.72 -7.47 -2.33
C ALA A 44 -15.78 -8.99 -2.54
N ASN A 45 -16.29 -9.70 -1.53
CA ASN A 45 -16.39 -11.17 -1.52
C ASN A 45 -15.05 -11.91 -1.67
N SER A 46 -13.91 -11.27 -1.36
CA SER A 46 -12.62 -11.93 -1.20
C SER A 46 -12.15 -11.92 0.25
N GLU A 47 -11.16 -12.76 0.55
CA GLU A 47 -10.55 -12.84 1.88
C GLU A 47 -9.10 -12.36 1.83
N ALA A 48 -8.71 -11.61 2.86
CA ALA A 48 -7.32 -11.28 3.14
C ALA A 48 -6.85 -12.16 4.31
N LEU A 49 -6.20 -13.28 3.98
CA LEU A 49 -5.52 -14.10 4.97
C LEU A 49 -4.11 -13.53 5.22
N LEU A 50 -3.74 -13.56 6.50
CA LEU A 50 -2.54 -12.96 7.11
C LEU A 50 -1.23 -13.39 6.45
#